data_AF-A0A835QA75-F1
#
_entry.id   AF-A0A835QA75-F1
#
_cell.length_a   1.000
_cell.length_b   1.000
_cell.length_c   1.000
_cell.angle_alpha   90.00
_cell.angle_beta   90.00
_cell.angle_gamma   90.00
#
_symmetry.space_group_name_H-M   'P 1'
#
loop_
_entity.id
_entity.type
_entity.pdbx_description
1 polymer ?
#
loop_
_entity_poly.entity_id
_entity_poly.type
_entity_poly.pdbx_seq_one_letter_code
_entity_poly.pdbx_strand_id
1 'polypeptide(L)'
;MEESSRGEPTCSKVSIVKCGGHILHDLEEDLMNKCTNDSELSRNTVAVCNRELERRRKIGVANRGRTPWNKGRTHSKETIELIKKRTIEALKDPKVRKKMSERSHSHSEQSKSSISLALKRFWLERLKHKQSMEKVYLSWVGHIAVAAKKGGDDQIDLDWDSFQEIKADLNCKYLQEREEKAKTRQAKKPSKCLQDKMEKAKARETKFPRTEKAAMSWVENIAQKMQKKQGQAIAKAFAQENMLNK
;
A
#
# COMPACT_ATOMS: atom_id res chain seq x y z
N MET A 1 -45.63 35.38 -23.32
CA MET A 1 -45.14 34.79 -22.06
C MET A 1 -45.18 33.28 -22.27
N GLU A 2 -44.07 32.75 -22.75
CA GLU A 2 -43.92 31.33 -23.10
C GLU A 2 -43.57 30.55 -21.82
N GLU A 3 -44.43 29.60 -21.45
CA GLU A 3 -44.16 28.64 -20.39
C GLU A 3 -43.25 27.53 -20.93
N SER A 4 -42.05 27.46 -20.37
CA SER A 4 -41.03 26.47 -20.63
C SER A 4 -41.42 25.13 -19.98
N SER A 5 -42.02 24.22 -20.74
CA SER A 5 -42.21 22.82 -20.35
C SER A 5 -40.87 22.09 -20.32
N ARG A 6 -40.41 21.75 -19.12
CA ARG A 6 -39.28 20.82 -18.90
C ARG A 6 -39.80 19.40 -19.10
N GLY A 7 -39.40 18.76 -20.20
CA GLY A 7 -39.65 17.34 -20.43
C GLY A 7 -38.89 16.48 -19.43
N GLU A 8 -39.61 15.60 -18.73
CA GLU A 8 -39.02 14.55 -17.90
C GLU A 8 -38.48 13.42 -18.80
N PRO A 9 -37.25 12.93 -18.60
CA PRO A 9 -36.75 11.77 -19.34
C PRO A 9 -37.37 10.48 -18.79
N THR A 10 -38.24 9.86 -19.60
CA THR A 10 -38.83 8.56 -19.32
C THR A 10 -37.74 7.47 -19.32
N CYS A 11 -37.54 6.83 -18.17
CA CYS A 11 -36.65 5.70 -17.99
C CYS A 11 -37.29 4.42 -18.58
N SER A 12 -36.90 4.08 -19.80
CA SER A 12 -37.26 2.80 -20.42
C SER A 12 -36.68 1.64 -19.62
N LYS A 13 -37.55 0.83 -19.03
CA LYS A 13 -37.20 -0.41 -18.32
C LYS A 13 -36.54 -1.39 -19.29
N VAL A 14 -35.21 -1.50 -19.22
CA VAL A 14 -34.48 -2.61 -19.85
C VAL A 14 -34.81 -3.88 -19.06
N SER A 15 -35.61 -4.75 -19.68
CA SER A 15 -35.88 -6.09 -19.20
C SER A 15 -34.62 -6.94 -19.28
N ILE A 16 -33.96 -7.16 -18.16
CA ILE A 16 -32.87 -8.13 -18.03
C ILE A 16 -33.49 -9.53 -18.10
N VAL A 17 -33.30 -10.20 -19.24
CA VAL A 17 -33.58 -11.62 -19.43
C VAL A 17 -32.67 -12.40 -18.46
N LYS A 18 -33.29 -13.01 -17.45
CA LYS A 18 -32.61 -13.77 -16.40
C LYS A 18 -32.43 -15.21 -16.88
N CYS A 19 -31.47 -15.45 -17.78
CA CYS A 19 -31.01 -16.80 -18.10
C CYS A 19 -29.81 -17.17 -17.23
N GLY A 20 -29.85 -18.35 -16.59
CA GLY A 20 -28.66 -18.98 -16.00
C GLY A 20 -28.56 -18.99 -14.47
N GLY A 21 -29.67 -19.23 -13.75
CA GLY A 21 -29.67 -19.35 -12.29
C GLY A 21 -29.57 -20.78 -11.73
N HIS A 22 -29.26 -21.79 -12.54
CA HIS A 22 -29.50 -23.19 -12.18
C HIS A 22 -28.27 -24.13 -12.22
N ILE A 23 -27.04 -23.62 -12.37
CA ILE A 23 -25.84 -24.49 -12.49
C ILE A 23 -24.90 -24.38 -11.28
N LEU A 24 -25.09 -23.41 -10.38
CA LEU A 24 -24.12 -23.19 -9.29
C LEU A 24 -24.36 -24.05 -8.03
N HIS A 25 -25.48 -24.75 -7.93
CA HIS A 25 -25.80 -25.56 -6.73
C HIS A 25 -25.27 -27.00 -6.83
N ASP A 26 -24.85 -27.44 -8.01
CA ASP A 26 -24.44 -28.83 -8.26
C ASP A 26 -22.94 -29.04 -8.05
N LEU A 27 -22.11 -27.99 -8.13
CA LEU A 27 -20.65 -28.08 -7.90
C LEU A 27 -20.24 -28.01 -6.42
N GLU A 28 -21.15 -27.63 -5.53
CA GLU A 28 -20.88 -27.56 -4.08
C GLU A 28 -21.05 -28.93 -3.40
N GLU A 29 -21.73 -29.87 -4.07
CA GLU A 29 -21.99 -31.23 -3.56
C GLU A 29 -20.80 -32.18 -3.82
N ASP A 30 -20.06 -31.99 -4.93
CA ASP A 30 -18.92 -32.84 -5.31
C ASP A 30 -17.62 -32.55 -4.53
N LEU A 31 -17.43 -31.34 -4.01
CA LEU A 31 -16.20 -30.99 -3.27
C LEU A 31 -16.18 -31.52 -1.84
N MET A 32 -17.34 -31.89 -1.29
CA MET A 32 -17.48 -32.43 0.07
C MET A 32 -17.25 -33.94 0.15
N ASN A 33 -17.13 -34.64 -0.98
CA ASN A 33 -17.17 -36.11 -1.04
C ASN A 33 -15.80 -36.79 -1.26
N LYS A 34 -14.67 -36.06 -1.20
CA LYS A 34 -13.33 -36.60 -1.52
C LYS A 34 -12.41 -36.94 -0.34
N CYS A 35 -12.89 -36.87 0.91
CA CYS A 35 -12.08 -37.20 2.09
C CYS A 35 -12.76 -38.23 3.00
N THR A 36 -12.90 -39.48 2.55
CA THR A 36 -13.34 -40.59 3.42
C THR A 36 -12.66 -41.92 3.10
N ASN A 37 -11.40 -42.09 3.54
CA ASN A 37 -10.80 -43.36 3.96
C ASN A 37 -10.02 -42.99 5.25
N ASP A 38 -10.10 -43.59 6.44
CA ASP A 38 -10.64 -44.83 6.98
C ASP A 38 -11.01 -44.58 8.46
N SER A 39 -12.22 -44.95 8.88
CA SER A 39 -12.63 -45.25 10.28
C SER A 39 -14.16 -45.37 10.32
N GLU A 40 -14.70 -46.42 10.95
CA GLU A 40 -16.14 -46.59 11.19
C GLU A 40 -16.79 -45.40 11.92
N LEU A 41 -16.02 -44.69 12.76
CA LEU A 41 -16.48 -43.48 13.45
C LEU A 41 -16.63 -42.28 12.48
N SER A 42 -15.78 -42.23 11.45
CA SER A 42 -15.88 -41.26 10.35
C SER A 42 -17.14 -41.48 9.51
N ARG A 43 -17.47 -42.75 9.22
CA ARG A 43 -18.67 -43.09 8.43
C ARG A 43 -19.97 -42.67 9.13
N ASN A 44 -20.06 -42.87 10.45
CA ASN A 44 -21.22 -42.43 11.24
C ASN A 44 -21.31 -40.91 11.39
N THR A 45 -20.19 -40.20 11.56
CA THR A 45 -20.19 -38.73 11.68
C THR A 45 -20.50 -38.04 10.35
N VAL A 46 -19.97 -38.56 9.22
CA VAL A 46 -20.30 -38.08 7.87
C VAL A 46 -21.77 -38.35 7.54
N ALA A 47 -22.31 -39.51 7.91
CA ALA A 47 -23.73 -39.82 7.73
C ALA A 47 -24.67 -38.95 8.59
N VAL A 48 -24.25 -38.52 9.78
CA VAL A 48 -24.98 -37.51 10.59
C VAL A 48 -24.86 -36.12 9.95
N CYS A 49 -23.68 -35.77 9.43
CA CYS A 49 -23.44 -34.49 8.76
C CYS A 49 -24.29 -34.35 7.48
N ASN A 50 -24.38 -35.40 6.66
CA ASN A 50 -25.18 -35.41 5.43
C ASN A 50 -26.69 -35.31 5.72
N ARG A 51 -27.19 -36.02 6.73
CA ARG A 51 -28.59 -35.89 7.16
C ARG A 51 -28.94 -34.47 7.63
N GLU A 52 -28.04 -33.83 8.36
CA GLU A 52 -28.21 -32.44 8.82
C GLU A 52 -28.12 -31.45 7.65
N LEU A 53 -27.22 -31.66 6.68
CA LEU A 53 -27.12 -30.85 5.47
C LEU A 53 -28.38 -30.95 4.62
N GLU A 54 -28.89 -32.15 4.37
CA GLU A 54 -30.16 -32.37 3.66
C GLU A 54 -31.34 -31.72 4.39
N ARG A 55 -31.40 -31.84 5.71
CA ARG A 55 -32.44 -31.19 6.52
C ARG A 55 -32.38 -29.67 6.34
N ARG A 56 -31.18 -29.07 6.37
CA ARG A 56 -30.99 -27.63 6.13
C ARG A 56 -31.36 -27.23 4.70
N ARG A 57 -31.02 -28.03 3.70
CA ARG A 57 -31.41 -27.81 2.30
C ARG A 57 -32.94 -27.83 2.16
N LYS A 58 -33.62 -28.85 2.71
CA LYS A 58 -35.09 -28.98 2.73
C LYS A 58 -35.76 -27.78 3.40
N ILE A 59 -35.26 -27.35 4.56
CA ILE A 59 -35.77 -26.15 5.27
C ILE A 59 -35.52 -24.88 4.46
N GLY A 60 -34.34 -24.74 3.85
CA GLY A 60 -33.98 -23.61 3.02
C GLY A 60 -34.91 -23.46 1.82
N VAL A 61 -35.22 -24.57 1.15
CA VAL A 61 -36.20 -24.62 0.04
C VAL A 61 -37.60 -24.27 0.55
N ALA A 62 -38.04 -24.86 1.66
CA ALA A 62 -39.36 -24.58 2.22
C ALA A 62 -39.53 -23.12 2.69
N ASN A 63 -38.46 -22.50 3.20
CA ASN A 63 -38.45 -21.12 3.68
C ASN A 63 -38.08 -20.09 2.60
N ARG A 64 -37.72 -20.53 1.39
CA ARG A 64 -37.33 -19.66 0.28
C ARG A 64 -38.49 -18.72 -0.03
N GLY A 65 -38.24 -17.42 0.09
CA GLY A 65 -39.25 -16.38 -0.17
C GLY A 65 -40.31 -16.22 0.92
N ARG A 66 -40.27 -16.99 2.02
CA ARG A 66 -41.18 -16.79 3.16
C ARG A 66 -40.58 -15.80 4.15
N THR A 67 -41.34 -14.76 4.47
CA THR A 67 -40.99 -13.82 5.52
C THR A 67 -41.23 -14.48 6.88
N PRO A 68 -40.24 -14.53 7.79
CA PRO A 68 -40.43 -15.06 9.14
C PRO A 68 -41.61 -14.37 9.81
N TRP A 69 -42.45 -15.12 10.52
CA TRP A 69 -43.70 -14.65 11.13
C TRP A 69 -43.53 -13.45 12.11
N ASN A 70 -42.30 -13.18 12.52
CA ASN A 70 -41.92 -12.09 13.42
C ASN A 70 -41.30 -10.88 12.68
N LYS A 71 -40.98 -11.00 11.39
CA LYS A 71 -40.30 -9.95 10.63
C LYS A 71 -41.33 -8.87 10.28
N GLY A 72 -41.09 -7.64 10.78
CA GLY A 72 -41.95 -6.49 10.54
C GLY A 72 -43.08 -6.30 11.56
N ARG A 73 -43.24 -7.21 12.53
CA ARG A 73 -44.23 -7.07 13.60
C ARG A 73 -43.61 -6.35 14.80
N THR A 74 -43.84 -5.04 14.92
CA THR A 74 -43.43 -4.26 16.09
C THR A 74 -44.36 -4.57 17.26
N HIS A 75 -43.79 -4.73 18.45
CA HIS A 75 -44.58 -4.92 19.67
C HIS A 75 -45.16 -3.57 20.10
N SER A 76 -46.36 -3.57 20.70
CA SER A 76 -46.89 -2.36 21.34
C SER A 76 -45.98 -1.95 22.51
N LYS A 77 -45.96 -0.66 22.84
CA LYS A 77 -45.16 -0.12 23.96
C LYS A 77 -45.48 -0.84 25.27
N GLU A 78 -46.75 -1.13 25.52
CA GLU A 78 -47.22 -1.86 26.71
C GLU A 78 -46.65 -3.28 26.78
N THR A 79 -46.59 -3.99 25.65
CA THR A 79 -46.03 -5.34 25.60
C THR A 79 -44.52 -5.33 25.87
N ILE A 80 -43.82 -4.32 25.32
CA ILE A 80 -42.40 -4.13 25.58
C ILE A 80 -42.16 -3.87 27.08
N GLU A 81 -42.98 -3.02 27.72
CA GLU A 81 -42.90 -2.75 29.15
C GLU A 81 -43.22 -3.98 29.99
N LEU A 82 -44.23 -4.77 29.61
CA LEU A 82 -44.57 -6.01 30.31
C LEU A 82 -43.44 -7.03 30.23
N ILE A 83 -42.81 -7.19 29.06
CA ILE A 83 -41.62 -8.03 28.89
C ILE A 83 -40.50 -7.54 29.80
N LYS A 84 -40.20 -6.23 29.80
CA LYS A 84 -39.18 -5.65 30.69
C LYS A 84 -39.45 -5.92 32.16
N LYS A 85 -40.69 -5.69 32.62
CA LYS A 85 -41.10 -5.93 34.01
C LYS A 85 -40.91 -7.39 34.40
N ARG A 86 -41.39 -8.32 33.57
CA ARG A 86 -41.23 -9.77 33.80
C ARG A 86 -39.77 -10.21 33.79
N THR A 87 -38.95 -9.66 32.91
CA THR A 87 -37.50 -9.95 32.89
C THR A 87 -36.82 -9.44 34.16
N ILE A 88 -37.14 -8.22 34.62
CA ILE A 88 -36.60 -7.67 35.87
C ILE A 88 -37.02 -8.54 37.05
N GLU A 89 -38.28 -8.94 37.11
CA GLU A 89 -38.81 -9.81 38.16
C GLU A 89 -38.11 -11.16 38.19
N ALA A 90 -37.93 -11.82 37.04
CA ALA A 90 -37.20 -13.09 36.95
C ALA A 90 -35.73 -12.96 37.39
N LEU A 91 -35.09 -11.82 37.12
CA LEU A 91 -33.71 -11.55 37.54
C LEU A 91 -33.56 -11.20 39.03
N LYS A 92 -34.66 -10.93 39.75
CA LYS A 92 -34.64 -10.77 41.22
C LYS A 92 -34.42 -12.10 41.95
N ASP A 93 -34.79 -13.22 41.33
CA ASP A 93 -34.54 -14.55 41.90
C ASP A 93 -33.01 -14.82 41.92
N PRO A 94 -32.40 -15.02 43.11
CA PRO A 94 -30.97 -15.29 43.22
C PRO A 94 -30.54 -16.56 42.47
N LYS A 95 -31.42 -17.55 42.34
CA LYS A 95 -31.15 -18.79 41.59
C LYS A 95 -31.01 -18.52 40.09
N VAL A 96 -31.88 -17.70 39.53
CA VAL A 96 -31.81 -17.28 38.11
C VAL A 96 -30.57 -16.45 37.87
N ARG A 97 -30.27 -15.50 38.75
CA ARG A 97 -29.10 -14.63 38.63
C ARG A 97 -27.79 -15.40 38.70
N LYS A 98 -27.67 -16.34 39.65
CA LYS A 98 -26.51 -17.24 39.78
C LYS A 98 -26.30 -18.09 38.52
N LYS A 99 -27.38 -18.66 37.96
CA LYS A 99 -27.33 -19.42 36.71
C LYS A 99 -26.89 -18.57 35.52
N MET A 100 -27.30 -17.31 35.45
CA MET A 100 -26.86 -16.37 34.41
C MET A 100 -25.38 -16.01 34.53
N SER A 101 -24.85 -15.83 35.75
CA SER A 101 -23.42 -15.54 35.95
C SER A 101 -22.52 -16.74 35.70
N GLU A 102 -22.96 -17.95 36.04
CA GLU A 102 -22.19 -19.19 35.84
C GLU A 102 -22.11 -19.62 34.37
N ARG A 103 -23.13 -19.28 33.57
CA ARG A 103 -23.26 -19.74 32.17
C ARG A 103 -22.55 -18.84 31.14
N SER A 104 -21.64 -17.98 31.56
CA SER A 104 -20.61 -17.45 30.66
C SER A 104 -19.58 -18.54 30.38
N HIS A 105 -20.00 -19.65 29.78
CA HIS A 105 -19.14 -20.78 29.49
C HIS A 105 -18.33 -20.47 28.23
N SER A 106 -17.11 -19.97 28.43
CA SER A 106 -16.11 -19.96 27.36
C SER A 106 -15.90 -21.40 26.90
N HIS A 107 -15.82 -21.60 25.58
CA HIS A 107 -15.40 -22.87 25.02
C HIS A 107 -14.05 -23.32 25.61
N SER A 108 -13.88 -24.63 25.76
CA SER A 108 -12.57 -25.21 26.11
C SER A 108 -11.55 -24.86 25.02
N GLU A 109 -10.27 -24.79 25.37
CA GLU A 109 -9.21 -24.52 24.40
C GLU A 109 -9.18 -25.55 23.26
N GLN A 110 -9.50 -26.81 23.56
CA GLN A 110 -9.67 -27.85 22.54
C GLN A 110 -10.80 -27.53 21.55
N SER A 111 -11.96 -27.08 22.05
CA SER A 111 -13.09 -26.69 21.20
C SER A 111 -12.76 -25.47 20.36
N LYS A 112 -12.12 -24.45 20.96
CA LYS A 112 -11.65 -23.26 20.23
C LYS A 112 -10.67 -23.62 19.13
N SER A 113 -9.71 -24.51 19.42
CA SER A 113 -8.74 -24.99 18.43
C SER A 113 -9.41 -25.74 17.28
N SER A 114 -10.35 -26.65 17.59
CA SER A 114 -11.12 -27.37 16.57
C SER A 114 -11.92 -26.42 15.67
N ILE A 115 -12.63 -25.45 16.25
CA ILE A 115 -13.37 -24.42 15.51
C ILE A 115 -12.42 -23.58 14.65
N SER A 116 -11.29 -23.16 15.21
CA SER A 116 -10.27 -22.36 14.49
C SER A 116 -9.70 -23.11 13.29
N LEU A 117 -9.38 -24.40 13.44
CA LEU A 117 -8.90 -25.25 12.36
C LEU A 117 -9.95 -25.44 11.27
N ALA A 118 -11.20 -25.71 11.64
CA ALA A 118 -12.30 -25.83 10.69
C ALA A 118 -12.52 -24.54 9.90
N LEU A 119 -12.51 -23.39 10.57
CA LEU A 119 -12.61 -22.09 9.91
C LEU A 119 -11.44 -21.84 8.97
N LYS A 120 -10.20 -22.06 9.40
CA LYS A 120 -9.01 -21.91 8.55
C LYS A 120 -9.12 -22.76 7.29
N ARG A 121 -9.53 -24.02 7.41
CA ARG A 121 -9.77 -24.91 6.26
C ARG A 121 -10.82 -24.32 5.31
N PHE A 122 -11.97 -23.90 5.83
CA PHE A 122 -13.03 -23.29 5.03
C PHE A 122 -12.55 -22.02 4.29
N TRP A 123 -11.82 -21.14 4.97
CA TRP A 123 -11.28 -19.93 4.37
C TRP A 123 -10.23 -20.21 3.29
N LEU A 124 -9.37 -21.21 3.49
CA LEU A 124 -8.39 -21.62 2.49
C LEU A 124 -9.07 -22.16 1.23
N GLU A 125 -10.08 -23.02 1.37
CA GLU A 125 -10.83 -23.53 0.21
C GLU A 125 -11.58 -22.42 -0.53
N ARG A 126 -12.21 -21.50 0.22
CA ARG A 126 -12.87 -20.33 -0.37
C ARG A 126 -11.87 -19.45 -1.13
N LEU A 127 -10.65 -19.28 -0.62
CA LEU A 127 -9.60 -18.52 -1.28
C LEU A 127 -9.13 -19.21 -2.57
N LYS A 128 -8.88 -20.52 -2.54
CA LYS A 128 -8.51 -21.30 -3.73
C LYS A 128 -9.59 -21.23 -4.81
N HIS A 129 -10.86 -21.35 -4.42
CA HIS A 129 -11.97 -21.24 -5.35
C HIS A 129 -12.02 -19.84 -5.99
N LYS A 130 -11.90 -18.77 -5.19
CA LYS A 130 -11.84 -17.39 -5.70
C LYS A 130 -10.67 -17.20 -6.67
N GLN A 131 -9.47 -17.65 -6.32
CA GLN A 131 -8.29 -17.56 -7.19
C GLN A 131 -8.47 -18.34 -8.49
N SER A 132 -9.08 -19.52 -8.43
CA SER A 132 -9.34 -20.35 -9.62
C SER A 132 -10.36 -19.68 -10.53
N MET A 133 -11.44 -19.13 -9.97
CA MET A 133 -12.43 -18.34 -10.72
C MET A 133 -11.82 -17.10 -11.36
N GLU A 134 -10.92 -16.39 -10.65
CA GLU A 134 -10.23 -15.23 -11.20
C GLU A 134 -9.33 -15.61 -12.37
N LYS A 135 -8.58 -16.72 -12.28
CA LYS A 135 -7.78 -17.23 -13.40
C LYS A 135 -8.64 -17.56 -14.62
N VAL A 136 -9.77 -18.24 -14.42
CA VAL A 136 -10.71 -18.57 -15.51
C VAL A 136 -11.32 -17.31 -16.10
N TYR A 137 -11.69 -16.34 -15.27
CA TYR A 137 -12.21 -15.06 -15.73
C TYR A 137 -11.17 -14.29 -16.55
N LEU A 138 -9.92 -14.20 -16.08
CA LEU A 138 -8.84 -13.53 -16.79
C LEU A 138 -8.51 -14.23 -18.12
N SER A 139 -8.47 -15.57 -18.15
CA SER A 139 -8.27 -16.29 -19.41
C SER A 139 -9.44 -16.05 -20.37
N TRP A 140 -10.68 -16.09 -19.88
CA TRP A 140 -11.88 -15.83 -20.68
C TRP A 140 -11.88 -14.41 -21.26
N VAL A 141 -11.60 -13.39 -20.45
CA VAL A 141 -11.45 -12.00 -20.91
C VAL A 141 -10.33 -11.89 -21.93
N GLY A 142 -9.20 -12.57 -21.71
CA GLY A 142 -8.09 -12.63 -22.66
C GLY A 142 -8.49 -13.24 -24.00
N HIS A 143 -9.22 -14.37 -23.99
CA HIS A 143 -9.72 -15.00 -25.20
C HIS A 143 -10.71 -14.11 -25.96
N ILE A 144 -11.61 -13.42 -25.26
CA ILE A 144 -12.52 -12.45 -25.87
C ILE A 144 -11.74 -11.29 -26.47
N ALA A 145 -10.76 -10.73 -25.76
CA ALA A 145 -9.94 -9.64 -26.27
C ALA A 145 -9.19 -10.03 -27.55
N VAL A 146 -8.61 -11.24 -27.60
CA VAL A 146 -7.94 -11.76 -28.80
C VAL A 146 -8.93 -11.96 -29.95
N ALA A 147 -10.09 -12.56 -29.69
CA ALA A 147 -11.12 -12.75 -30.71
C ALA A 147 -11.66 -11.40 -31.24
N ALA A 148 -11.86 -10.41 -30.35
CA ALA A 148 -12.30 -9.07 -30.72
C ALA A 148 -11.23 -8.28 -31.50
N LYS A 149 -9.94 -8.52 -31.24
CA LYS A 149 -8.83 -7.97 -32.03
C LYS A 149 -8.81 -8.54 -33.45
N LYS A 150 -8.97 -9.86 -33.58
CA LYS A 150 -8.91 -10.56 -34.87
C LYS A 150 -10.13 -10.27 -35.77
N GLY A 151 -11.28 -9.94 -35.17
CA GLY A 151 -12.51 -9.78 -35.92
C GLY A 151 -13.06 -11.12 -36.44
N GLY A 152 -14.20 -11.07 -37.13
CA GLY A 152 -14.73 -12.23 -37.87
C GLY A 152 -14.01 -12.44 -39.20
N ASP A 153 -14.27 -13.55 -39.89
CA ASP A 153 -13.58 -13.93 -41.13
C ASP A 153 -13.66 -12.86 -42.25
N ASP A 154 -14.68 -11.99 -42.18
CA ASP A 154 -14.94 -10.91 -43.16
C ASP A 154 -14.54 -9.51 -42.65
N GLN A 155 -13.94 -9.39 -41.46
CA GLN A 155 -13.54 -8.12 -40.85
C GLN A 155 -12.02 -7.96 -40.79
N ILE A 156 -11.56 -6.71 -40.86
CA ILE A 156 -10.14 -6.33 -40.78
C ILE A 156 -9.68 -6.41 -39.33
N ASP A 157 -8.48 -6.97 -39.09
CA ASP A 157 -7.82 -6.96 -37.78
C ASP A 157 -7.77 -5.52 -37.22
N LEU A 158 -8.39 -5.29 -36.06
CA LEU A 158 -8.35 -4.01 -35.36
C LEU A 158 -7.20 -4.00 -34.37
N ASP A 159 -6.17 -3.18 -34.64
CA ASP A 159 -5.08 -2.94 -33.70
C ASP A 159 -5.48 -1.88 -32.66
N TRP A 160 -6.13 -2.36 -31.60
CA TRP A 160 -6.55 -1.55 -30.44
C TRP A 160 -5.37 -0.92 -29.66
N ASP A 161 -4.15 -1.45 -29.81
CA ASP A 161 -2.98 -0.96 -29.06
C ASP A 161 -2.20 0.13 -29.82
N SER A 162 -2.48 0.36 -31.10
CA SER A 162 -1.82 1.39 -31.92
C SER A 162 -1.79 2.79 -31.28
N PHE A 163 -2.85 3.19 -30.58
CA PHE A 163 -2.88 4.46 -29.85
C PHE A 163 -1.85 4.49 -28.71
N GLN A 164 -1.71 3.39 -27.96
CA GLN A 164 -0.75 3.30 -26.85
C GLN A 164 0.69 3.25 -27.37
N GLU A 165 0.93 2.58 -28.50
CA GLU A 165 2.23 2.56 -29.16
C GLU A 165 2.64 3.95 -29.65
N ILE A 166 1.75 4.64 -30.38
CA ILE A 166 1.98 6.02 -30.83
C ILE A 166 2.27 6.94 -29.64
N LYS A 167 1.55 6.77 -28.53
CA LYS A 167 1.76 7.54 -27.31
C LYS A 167 3.11 7.24 -26.66
N ALA A 168 3.55 5.99 -26.63
CA ALA A 168 4.86 5.60 -26.12
C ALA A 168 5.99 6.18 -26.97
N ASP A 169 5.86 6.08 -28.30
CA ASP A 169 6.81 6.66 -29.26
C ASP A 169 6.94 8.17 -29.11
N LEU A 170 5.81 8.88 -28.97
CA LEU A 170 5.80 10.32 -28.72
C LEU A 170 6.51 10.68 -27.42
N ASN A 171 6.29 9.91 -26.35
CA ASN A 171 6.99 10.10 -25.07
C ASN A 171 8.50 9.83 -25.18
N CYS A 172 8.91 8.78 -25.89
CA CYS A 172 10.32 8.48 -26.13
C CYS A 172 11.01 9.61 -26.92
N LYS A 173 10.39 10.09 -28.00
CA LYS A 173 10.89 11.23 -28.78
C LYS A 173 11.01 12.49 -27.92
N TYR A 174 10.00 12.78 -27.09
CA TYR A 174 10.02 13.92 -26.18
C TYR A 174 11.19 13.86 -25.17
N LEU A 175 11.46 12.67 -24.60
CA LEU A 175 12.59 12.47 -23.69
C LEU A 175 13.94 12.61 -24.40
N GLN A 176 14.08 12.02 -25.59
CA GLN A 176 15.30 12.15 -26.41
C GLN A 176 15.59 13.62 -26.75
N GLU A 177 14.58 14.39 -27.17
CA GLU A 177 14.74 15.82 -27.42
C GLU A 177 15.18 16.59 -26.18
N ARG A 178 14.65 16.24 -25.01
CA ARG A 178 15.01 16.87 -23.74
C ARG A 178 16.47 16.58 -23.39
N GLU A 179 16.93 15.35 -23.62
CA GLU A 179 18.31 14.94 -23.41
C GLU A 179 19.26 15.64 -24.39
N GLU A 180 18.93 15.71 -25.67
CA GLU A 180 19.73 16.43 -26.68
C GLU A 180 19.78 17.94 -26.39
N LYS A 181 18.65 18.54 -25.98
CA LYS A 181 18.61 19.94 -25.51
C LYS A 181 19.44 20.13 -24.23
N ALA A 182 19.49 19.14 -23.34
CA ALA A 182 20.34 19.19 -22.15
C ALA A 182 21.83 19.04 -22.50
N LYS A 183 22.20 18.12 -23.39
CA LYS A 183 23.58 17.93 -23.88
C LYS A 183 24.07 19.17 -24.61
N THR A 184 23.27 19.76 -25.49
CA THR A 184 23.61 21.01 -26.19
C THR A 184 23.70 22.21 -25.24
N ARG A 185 22.84 22.31 -24.21
CA ARG A 185 23.00 23.33 -23.15
C ARG A 185 24.26 23.12 -22.32
N GLN A 186 24.67 21.87 -22.08
CA GLN A 186 25.93 21.55 -21.41
C GLN A 186 27.15 21.83 -22.28
N ALA A 187 27.09 21.53 -23.59
CA ALA A 187 28.14 21.83 -24.56
C ALA A 187 28.26 23.34 -24.87
N LYS A 188 27.16 24.09 -24.75
CA LYS A 188 27.12 25.56 -24.85
C LYS A 188 27.49 26.27 -23.53
N LYS A 189 27.89 25.56 -22.47
CA LYS A 189 28.49 26.22 -21.29
C LYS A 189 29.71 27.01 -21.77
N PRO A 190 29.76 28.33 -21.58
CA PRO A 190 30.84 29.13 -22.16
C PRO A 190 32.17 28.74 -21.53
N SER A 191 33.07 28.20 -22.37
CA SER A 191 34.48 27.90 -22.05
C SER A 191 35.24 29.13 -21.51
N LYS A 192 34.71 30.35 -21.71
CA LYS A 192 35.16 31.59 -21.05
C LYS A 192 35.25 31.47 -19.53
N CYS A 193 34.35 30.72 -18.88
CA CYS A 193 34.41 30.54 -17.43
C CYS A 193 35.67 29.75 -16.98
N LEU A 194 36.24 28.90 -17.83
CA LEU A 194 37.46 28.14 -17.50
C LEU A 194 38.73 28.95 -17.78
N GLN A 195 38.76 29.72 -18.88
CA GLN A 195 39.87 30.63 -19.18
C GLN A 195 39.95 31.78 -18.16
N ASP A 196 38.83 32.41 -17.81
CA ASP A 196 38.76 33.45 -16.77
C ASP A 196 39.15 32.91 -15.38
N LYS A 197 38.87 31.62 -15.11
CA LYS A 197 39.28 30.94 -13.87
C LYS A 197 40.78 30.63 -13.86
N MET A 198 41.35 30.16 -14.97
CA MET A 198 42.79 29.90 -15.11
C MET A 198 43.60 31.20 -15.05
N GLU A 199 43.12 32.28 -15.66
CA GLU A 199 43.77 33.60 -15.61
C GLU A 199 43.72 34.21 -14.21
N LYS A 200 42.56 34.12 -13.51
CA LYS A 200 42.45 34.52 -12.10
C LYS A 200 43.29 33.67 -11.15
N ALA A 201 43.51 32.38 -11.46
CA ALA A 201 44.39 31.51 -10.68
C ALA A 201 45.87 31.87 -10.88
N LYS A 202 46.32 32.09 -12.13
CA LYS A 202 47.67 32.59 -12.44
C LYS A 202 47.94 33.96 -11.83
N ALA A 203 46.96 34.86 -11.86
CA ALA A 203 47.06 36.18 -11.23
C ALA A 203 47.08 36.14 -9.67
N ARG A 204 46.65 35.02 -9.06
CA ARG A 204 46.81 34.77 -7.61
C ARG A 204 48.20 34.20 -7.30
N GLU A 205 48.75 33.33 -8.14
CA GLU A 205 50.12 32.81 -8.00
C GLU A 205 51.18 33.91 -8.17
N THR A 206 51.03 34.82 -9.14
CA THR A 206 51.99 35.91 -9.35
C THR A 206 51.98 36.99 -8.27
N LYS A 207 51.04 36.95 -7.30
CA LYS A 207 50.98 37.89 -6.16
C LYS A 207 51.80 37.46 -4.94
N PHE A 208 52.51 36.33 -4.99
CA PHE A 208 53.36 35.85 -3.90
C PHE A 208 54.74 36.54 -3.69
N PRO A 209 55.35 37.32 -4.60
CA PRO A 209 56.66 37.91 -4.32
C PRO A 209 56.61 39.17 -3.42
N ARG A 210 55.42 39.69 -3.10
CA ARG A 210 55.28 40.84 -2.18
C ARG A 210 55.31 40.43 -0.71
N THR A 211 54.86 39.21 -0.38
CA THR A 211 54.88 38.68 0.98
C THR A 211 56.25 38.12 1.36
N GLU A 212 56.99 37.50 0.44
CA GLU A 212 58.36 37.03 0.71
C GLU A 212 59.35 38.17 0.91
N LYS A 213 59.31 39.22 0.07
CA LYS A 213 60.17 40.41 0.25
C LYS A 213 59.87 41.14 1.55
N ALA A 214 58.60 41.24 1.94
CA ALA A 214 58.20 41.82 3.22
C ALA A 214 58.61 40.94 4.42
N ALA A 215 58.52 39.60 4.29
CA ALA A 215 58.99 38.66 5.31
C ALA A 215 60.51 38.70 5.49
N MET A 216 61.27 38.73 4.38
CA MET A 216 62.73 38.87 4.40
C MET A 216 63.17 40.17 5.06
N SER A 217 62.52 41.30 4.71
CA SER A 217 62.79 42.61 5.33
C SER A 217 62.49 42.64 6.83
N TRP A 218 61.44 41.95 7.30
CA TRP A 218 61.10 41.86 8.72
C TRP A 218 62.12 41.03 9.50
N VAL A 219 62.57 39.90 8.95
CA VAL A 219 63.62 39.06 9.56
C VAL A 219 64.94 39.84 9.66
N GLU A 220 65.32 40.57 8.61
CA GLU A 220 66.53 41.38 8.61
C GLU A 220 66.49 42.53 9.64
N ASN A 221 65.34 43.18 9.80
CA ASN A 221 65.13 44.19 10.84
C ASN A 221 65.27 43.60 12.26
N ILE A 222 64.79 42.37 12.49
CA ILE A 222 64.95 41.69 13.78
C ILE A 222 66.42 41.39 14.06
N ALA A 223 67.15 40.88 13.06
CA ALA A 223 68.58 40.59 13.20
C ALA A 223 69.39 41.85 13.55
N GLN A 224 69.13 42.98 12.87
CA GLN A 224 69.78 44.25 13.16
C GLN A 224 69.48 44.77 14.58
N LYS A 225 68.23 44.61 15.05
CA LYS A 225 67.87 44.96 16.43
C LYS A 225 68.61 44.11 17.46
N MET A 226 68.81 42.83 17.19
CA MET A 226 69.57 41.94 18.09
C MET A 226 71.06 42.31 18.15
N GLN A 227 71.69 42.62 17.01
CA GLN A 227 73.09 43.08 16.98
C GLN A 227 73.27 44.41 17.74
N LYS A 228 72.34 45.35 17.57
CA LYS A 228 72.38 46.64 18.31
C LYS A 228 72.23 46.44 19.81
N LYS A 229 71.39 45.50 20.25
CA LYS A 229 71.20 45.17 21.67
C LYS A 229 72.44 44.50 22.27
N GLN A 230 73.12 43.62 21.52
CA GLN A 230 74.41 43.05 21.94
C GLN A 230 75.50 44.12 22.03
N GLY A 231 75.62 45.02 21.05
CA GLY A 231 76.58 46.13 21.09
C GLY A 231 76.36 47.06 22.29
N GLN A 232 75.09 47.35 22.64
CA GLN A 232 74.77 48.11 23.85
C GLN A 232 75.09 47.36 25.15
N ALA A 233 74.92 46.03 25.18
CA ALA A 233 75.29 45.23 26.33
C ALA A 233 76.82 45.19 26.52
N ILE A 234 77.59 45.07 25.44
CA ILE A 234 79.05 45.13 25.45
C ILE A 234 79.53 46.52 25.89
N ALA A 235 78.96 47.60 25.36
CA ALA A 235 79.30 48.96 25.76
C ALA A 235 78.97 49.24 27.24
N LYS A 236 77.84 48.71 27.75
CA LYS A 236 77.50 48.79 29.17
C LYS A 236 78.47 47.98 30.05
N ALA A 237 78.85 46.77 29.63
CA ALA A 237 79.83 45.96 30.35
C ALA A 237 81.20 46.66 30.40
N PHE A 238 81.65 47.25 29.29
CA PHE A 238 82.91 48.00 29.21
C PHE A 238 82.88 49.31 30.03
N ALA A 239 81.73 49.99 30.11
CA ALA A 239 81.56 51.15 30.99
C ALA A 239 81.58 50.76 32.48
N GLN A 240 81.03 49.60 32.81
CA GLN A 240 81.01 49.07 34.18
C GLN A 240 82.40 48.60 34.63
N GLU A 241 83.19 48.01 33.73
CA GLU A 241 84.58 47.61 33.98
C GLU A 241 85.53 48.81 34.14
N ASN A 242 85.32 49.90 33.39
CA ASN A 242 86.06 51.15 33.57
C ASN A 242 85.70 51.94 34.85
N MET A 243 84.53 51.70 35.43
CA MET A 243 84.11 52.30 36.72
C MET A 243 84.63 51.52 37.94
N LEU A 244 85.17 50.31 37.74
CA LEU A 244 85.77 49.47 38.78
C LEU A 244 87.31 49.58 38.83
N ASN A 245 87.92 50.26 37.87
CA ASN A 245 89.38 50.46 37.75
C ASN A 245 89.81 51.95 37.88
N LYS A 246 89.03 52.78 38.59
CA LYS A 246 89.39 54.13 39.00
C LYS A 246 88.96 54.43 40.42
#